data_AF-A0A7C5IDF9-F1
#
_entry.id   AF-A0A7C5IDF9-F1
#
_cell.length_a   1.000
_cell.length_b   1.000
_cell.length_c   1.000
_cell.angle_alpha   90.00
_cell.angle_beta   90.00
_cell.angle_gamma   90.00
#
_symmetry.space_group_name_H-M   'P 1'
#
loop_
_entity.id
_entity.type
_entity.pdbx_description
1 polymer ?
#
loop_
_entity_poly.entity_id
_entity_poly.type
_entity_poly.pdbx_seq_one_letter_code
_entity_poly.pdbx_strand_id
1 'polypeptide(L)'
;MRDDRRNQIHKIFILTAAALMLTAFPLPSAAEHPVATLSTLIERAQIEDMLVDYYNQLGSGGHDFGSFYLEDGILDVNGLVAQGRKAIEDLYKKTAEGASAPRGKFHMLLTNLKIVVNGQSATADVVWTGVRSETVKATPQFVEQGREHDELLKRNGRWYFKRRVITSDGGLPPMFEKTYIKR
;
A
#
# COMPACT_ATOMS: atom_id res chain seq x y z
N MET A 1 -46.54 20.79 70.73
CA MET A 1 -47.30 20.07 69.68
C MET A 1 -47.27 20.91 68.40
N ARG A 2 -46.10 20.96 67.79
CA ARG A 2 -45.75 21.64 66.54
C ARG A 2 -44.72 20.74 65.87
N ASP A 3 -44.75 20.73 64.55
CA ASP A 3 -43.67 20.33 63.67
C ASP A 3 -43.50 18.83 63.43
N ASP A 4 -44.12 18.33 62.36
CA ASP A 4 -43.54 17.17 61.62
C ASP A 4 -44.02 17.06 60.16
N ARG A 5 -44.57 18.15 59.58
CA ARG A 5 -45.08 18.16 58.20
C ARG A 5 -44.08 18.64 57.14
N ARG A 6 -42.79 18.75 57.49
CA ARG A 6 -41.75 19.25 56.58
C ARG A 6 -40.83 18.18 55.97
N ASN A 7 -40.97 16.91 56.34
CA ASN A 7 -40.00 15.85 55.97
C ASN A 7 -40.47 14.82 54.94
N GLN A 8 -41.67 14.96 54.36
CA GLN A 8 -42.20 13.96 53.41
C GLN A 8 -42.04 14.32 51.92
N ILE A 9 -41.71 15.56 51.56
CA ILE A 9 -41.64 15.99 50.14
C ILE A 9 -40.25 15.78 49.51
N HIS A 10 -39.21 15.49 50.31
CA HIS A 10 -37.83 15.32 49.81
C HIS A 10 -37.44 13.88 49.48
N LYS A 11 -38.35 12.90 49.59
CA LYS A 11 -38.02 11.47 49.37
C LYS A 11 -38.55 10.87 48.06
N ILE A 12 -39.06 11.69 47.14
CA ILE A 12 -39.65 11.22 45.87
C ILE A 12 -38.86 11.71 44.63
N PHE A 13 -37.70 12.34 44.80
CA PHE A 13 -36.89 12.87 43.68
C PHE A 13 -35.49 12.26 43.55
N ILE A 14 -35.26 11.05 44.06
CA ILE A 14 -34.01 10.31 43.81
C ILE A 14 -34.34 8.85 43.51
N LEU A 15 -34.98 8.57 42.37
CA LEU A 15 -35.09 7.19 41.87
C LEU A 15 -35.28 7.09 40.34
N THR A 16 -35.05 8.17 39.59
CA THR A 16 -35.20 8.19 38.12
C THR A 16 -34.02 8.88 37.45
N ALA A 17 -32.81 8.41 37.75
CA ALA A 17 -31.60 8.76 36.99
C ALA A 17 -30.64 7.55 36.85
N ALA A 18 -31.18 6.33 36.84
CA ALA A 18 -30.38 5.10 36.77
C ALA A 18 -30.73 4.21 35.55
N ALA A 19 -31.49 4.70 34.57
CA ALA A 19 -32.02 3.88 33.47
C ALA A 19 -31.75 4.46 32.06
N LEU A 20 -30.70 5.26 31.89
CA LEU A 20 -30.21 5.69 30.57
C LEU A 20 -28.67 5.64 30.50
N MET A 21 -28.09 4.57 31.04
CA MET A 21 -26.80 4.07 30.53
C MET A 21 -27.06 2.72 29.87
N LEU A 22 -27.86 2.72 28.81
CA LEU A 22 -27.82 1.62 27.83
C LEU A 22 -26.41 1.60 27.24
N THR A 23 -25.57 0.78 27.85
CA THR A 23 -24.63 -0.12 27.17
C THR A 23 -24.22 0.36 25.78
N ALA A 24 -23.41 1.41 25.71
CA ALA A 24 -22.44 1.54 24.63
C ALA A 24 -21.41 0.43 24.88
N PHE A 25 -21.78 -0.82 24.59
CA PHE A 25 -20.76 -1.84 24.35
C PHE A 25 -19.93 -1.26 23.20
N PRO A 26 -18.62 -1.02 23.39
CA PRO A 26 -17.78 -0.78 22.25
C PRO A 26 -17.95 -2.03 21.39
N LEU A 27 -18.66 -1.90 20.26
CA LEU A 27 -18.56 -2.92 19.23
C LEU A 27 -17.06 -3.06 19.03
N PRO A 28 -16.49 -4.27 19.18
CA PRO A 28 -15.10 -4.45 18.83
C PRO A 28 -14.98 -3.90 17.42
N SER A 29 -14.17 -2.85 17.25
CA SER A 29 -13.74 -2.42 15.93
C SER A 29 -12.85 -3.54 15.42
N ALA A 30 -13.48 -4.65 15.05
CA ALA A 30 -12.85 -5.62 14.20
C ALA A 30 -12.51 -4.84 12.94
N ALA A 31 -11.24 -4.84 12.55
CA ALA A 31 -10.85 -4.33 11.26
C ALA A 31 -11.74 -5.03 10.22
N GLU A 32 -12.66 -4.29 9.60
CA GLU A 32 -13.55 -4.83 8.58
C GLU A 32 -12.69 -5.18 7.36
N HIS A 33 -12.27 -6.43 7.31
CA HIS A 33 -11.68 -7.01 6.11
C HIS A 33 -12.84 -7.54 5.25
N PRO A 34 -12.89 -7.20 3.95
CA PRO A 34 -13.89 -7.79 3.06
C PRO A 34 -13.83 -9.30 3.14
N VAL A 35 -15.00 -9.95 3.27
CA VAL A 35 -15.07 -11.41 3.37
C VAL A 35 -14.43 -12.01 2.12
N ALA A 36 -13.41 -12.84 2.33
CA ALA A 36 -12.77 -13.55 1.24
C ALA A 36 -13.73 -14.55 0.62
N THR A 37 -13.81 -14.55 -0.71
CA THR A 37 -14.52 -15.55 -1.52
C THR A 37 -13.49 -16.31 -2.34
N LEU A 38 -13.85 -17.48 -2.88
CA LEU A 38 -12.95 -18.20 -3.78
C LEU A 38 -12.51 -17.32 -4.96
N SER A 39 -13.44 -16.53 -5.51
CA SER A 39 -13.13 -15.57 -6.59
C SER A 39 -12.08 -14.56 -6.13
N THR A 40 -12.31 -13.85 -5.02
CA THR A 40 -11.36 -12.83 -4.56
C THR A 40 -9.99 -13.40 -4.15
N LEU A 41 -9.93 -14.67 -3.72
CA LEU A 41 -8.66 -15.36 -3.48
C LEU A 41 -7.88 -15.65 -4.75
N ILE A 42 -8.55 -16.09 -5.83
CA ILE A 42 -7.92 -16.30 -7.14
C ILE A 42 -7.43 -14.95 -7.70
N GLU A 43 -8.26 -13.92 -7.64
CA GLU A 43 -7.88 -12.58 -8.10
C GLU A 43 -6.68 -12.04 -7.34
N ARG A 44 -6.65 -12.22 -6.01
CA ARG A 44 -5.50 -11.84 -5.19
C ARG A 44 -4.23 -12.57 -5.63
N ALA A 45 -4.28 -13.88 -5.86
CA ALA A 45 -3.13 -14.65 -6.33
C ALA A 45 -2.62 -14.16 -7.69
N GLN A 46 -3.51 -13.83 -8.62
CA GLN A 46 -3.12 -13.26 -9.93
C GLN A 46 -2.43 -11.90 -9.80
N ILE A 47 -2.85 -11.08 -8.85
CA ILE A 47 -2.20 -9.79 -8.55
C ILE A 47 -0.83 -10.03 -7.91
N GLU A 48 -0.71 -10.99 -6.98
CA GLU A 48 0.56 -11.37 -6.36
C GLU A 48 1.57 -11.82 -7.42
N ASP A 49 1.18 -12.70 -8.34
CA ASP A 49 2.01 -13.16 -9.45
C ASP A 49 2.43 -11.97 -10.34
N MET A 50 1.48 -11.08 -10.69
CA MET A 50 1.78 -9.88 -11.47
C MET A 50 2.81 -8.97 -10.79
N LEU A 51 2.70 -8.76 -9.47
CA LEU A 51 3.65 -7.96 -8.70
C LEU A 51 5.03 -8.62 -8.67
N VAL A 52 5.09 -9.93 -8.42
CA VAL A 52 6.36 -10.68 -8.40
C VAL A 52 7.04 -10.62 -9.77
N ASP A 53 6.30 -10.84 -10.86
CA ASP A 53 6.82 -10.75 -12.24
C ASP A 53 7.34 -9.35 -12.57
N TYR A 54 6.65 -8.31 -12.10
CA TYR A 54 7.10 -6.93 -12.25
C TYR A 54 8.41 -6.69 -11.50
N TYR A 55 8.49 -7.09 -10.23
CA TYR A 55 9.63 -6.80 -9.37
C TYR A 55 10.87 -7.66 -9.68
N ASN A 56 10.69 -8.86 -10.24
CA ASN A 56 11.78 -9.71 -10.72
C ASN A 56 12.58 -9.09 -11.88
N GLN A 57 11.99 -8.13 -12.59
CA GLN A 57 12.66 -7.37 -13.65
C GLN A 57 13.62 -6.31 -13.10
N LEU A 58 13.45 -5.88 -11.85
CA LEU A 58 14.31 -4.89 -11.22
C LEU A 58 15.65 -5.51 -10.83
N GLY A 59 16.75 -4.87 -11.25
CA GLY A 59 18.11 -5.36 -11.02
C GLY A 59 18.59 -6.46 -11.97
N SER A 60 17.72 -6.96 -12.86
CA SER A 60 18.06 -7.97 -13.87
C SER A 60 18.17 -7.40 -15.30
N GLY A 61 17.98 -6.09 -15.48
CA GLY A 61 17.96 -5.44 -16.80
C GLY A 61 16.64 -5.67 -17.55
N GLY A 62 15.53 -5.84 -16.81
CA GLY A 62 14.21 -6.01 -17.41
C GLY A 62 13.75 -4.81 -18.25
N HIS A 63 12.72 -5.07 -19.04
CA HIS A 63 12.17 -4.17 -20.05
C HIS A 63 10.66 -4.45 -20.15
N ASP A 64 9.91 -3.57 -20.83
CA ASP A 64 8.46 -3.73 -21.03
C ASP A 64 7.63 -3.61 -19.72
N PHE A 65 8.11 -2.79 -18.79
CA PHE A 65 7.37 -2.35 -17.60
C PHE A 65 6.00 -1.74 -17.95
N GLY A 66 5.90 -1.03 -19.08
CA GLY A 66 4.68 -0.42 -19.59
C GLY A 66 3.57 -1.43 -19.87
N SER A 67 3.88 -2.69 -20.19
CA SER A 67 2.86 -3.73 -20.43
C SER A 67 2.03 -4.08 -19.19
N PHE A 68 2.55 -3.78 -17.99
CA PHE A 68 1.84 -3.98 -16.73
C PHE A 68 0.82 -2.87 -16.42
N TYR A 69 0.83 -1.78 -17.19
CA TYR A 69 -0.08 -0.65 -16.99
C TYR A 69 -1.22 -0.67 -18.00
N LEU A 70 -2.32 -0.04 -17.63
CA LEU A 70 -3.30 0.44 -18.59
C LEU A 70 -2.63 1.39 -19.60
N GLU A 71 -3.26 1.56 -20.76
CA GLU A 71 -2.72 2.43 -21.82
C GLU A 71 -2.45 3.85 -21.33
N ASP A 72 -3.34 4.38 -20.48
CA ASP A 72 -3.30 5.68 -19.82
C ASP A 72 -2.82 5.62 -18.36
N GLY A 73 -2.25 4.49 -17.94
CA GLY A 73 -1.85 4.25 -16.56
C GLY A 73 -0.81 5.25 -16.04
N ILE A 74 -0.81 5.49 -14.74
CA ILE A 74 0.04 6.51 -14.10
C ILE A 74 1.06 5.83 -13.18
N LEU A 75 2.31 6.25 -13.30
CA LEU A 75 3.37 5.95 -12.35
C LEU A 75 3.85 7.25 -11.70
N ASP A 76 3.72 7.35 -10.38
CA ASP A 76 4.27 8.42 -9.56
C ASP A 76 5.36 7.82 -8.67
N VAL A 77 6.63 8.15 -8.94
CA VAL A 77 7.77 7.69 -8.16
C VAL A 77 8.39 8.91 -7.51
N ASN A 78 8.24 9.02 -6.18
CA ASN A 78 8.79 10.13 -5.40
C ASN A 78 8.45 11.50 -6.04
N GLY A 79 7.19 11.69 -6.46
CA GLY A 79 6.70 12.93 -7.06
C GLY A 79 7.06 13.16 -8.53
N LEU A 80 7.89 12.30 -9.14
CA LEU A 80 8.08 12.29 -10.58
C LEU A 80 7.00 11.45 -11.24
N VAL A 81 6.15 12.08 -12.05
CA VAL A 81 4.96 11.45 -12.64
C VAL A 81 5.19 11.13 -14.12
N ALA A 82 4.93 9.89 -14.50
CA ALA A 82 4.84 9.41 -15.87
C ALA A 82 3.43 8.90 -16.16
N GLN A 83 2.85 9.30 -17.29
CA GLN A 83 1.52 8.85 -17.72
C GLN A 83 1.58 8.17 -19.08
N GLY A 84 0.96 7.00 -19.14
CA GLY A 84 0.91 6.14 -20.31
C GLY A 84 2.18 5.30 -20.46
N ARG A 85 2.01 4.15 -21.14
CA ARG A 85 3.05 3.10 -21.23
C ARG A 85 4.40 3.62 -21.72
N LYS A 86 4.39 4.48 -22.75
CA LYS A 86 5.63 5.05 -23.31
C LYS A 86 6.37 5.92 -22.30
N ALA A 87 5.68 6.82 -21.59
CA ALA A 87 6.34 7.69 -20.62
C ALA A 87 6.92 6.89 -19.45
N ILE A 88 6.24 5.80 -19.06
CA ILE A 88 6.70 4.87 -18.02
C ILE A 88 7.98 4.15 -18.47
N GLU A 89 8.01 3.60 -19.69
CA GLU A 89 9.22 3.01 -20.27
C GLU A 89 10.39 4.00 -20.32
N ASP A 90 10.12 5.22 -20.78
CA ASP A 90 11.13 6.26 -20.90
C ASP A 90 11.67 6.67 -19.51
N LEU A 91 10.83 6.66 -18.48
CA LEU A 91 11.26 6.87 -17.09
C LEU A 91 12.21 5.76 -16.63
N TYR A 92 11.88 4.49 -16.84
CA TYR A 92 12.76 3.37 -16.46
C TYR A 92 14.11 3.41 -17.19
N LYS A 93 14.12 3.73 -18.48
CA LYS A 93 15.35 3.91 -19.25
C LYS A 93 16.22 5.00 -18.66
N LYS A 94 15.64 6.16 -18.38
CA LYS A 94 16.35 7.30 -17.76
C LYS A 94 16.91 6.94 -16.38
N THR A 95 16.16 6.19 -15.58
CA THR A 95 16.64 5.69 -14.28
C THR A 95 17.82 4.73 -14.45
N ALA A 96 17.76 3.83 -15.43
CA ALA A 96 18.85 2.91 -15.72
C ALA A 96 20.12 3.62 -16.25
N GLU A 97 19.96 4.64 -17.08
CA GLU A 97 21.07 5.47 -17.59
C GLU A 97 21.73 6.32 -16.50
N GLY A 98 20.93 6.85 -15.57
CA GLY A 98 21.41 7.65 -14.44
C GLY A 98 22.00 6.83 -13.29
N ALA A 99 21.77 5.52 -13.28
CA ALA A 99 22.32 4.63 -12.27
C ALA A 99 23.77 4.24 -12.61
N SER A 100 24.67 4.38 -11.64
CA SER A 100 25.99 3.73 -11.72
C SER A 100 25.80 2.23 -11.96
N ALA A 101 26.55 1.63 -12.89
CA ALA A 101 26.44 0.21 -13.23
C ALA A 101 26.32 -0.66 -11.96
N PRO A 102 25.31 -1.55 -11.87
CA PRO A 102 25.09 -2.33 -10.65
C PRO A 102 26.34 -3.12 -10.30
N ARG A 103 26.97 -2.82 -9.15
CA ARG A 103 27.99 -3.70 -8.58
C ARG A 103 27.29 -4.84 -7.86
N GLY A 104 27.41 -6.05 -8.41
CA GLY A 104 26.88 -7.27 -7.80
C GLY A 104 25.40 -7.54 -8.11
N LYS A 105 24.75 -8.30 -7.23
CA LYS A 105 23.35 -8.71 -7.36
C LYS A 105 22.43 -7.80 -6.55
N PHE A 106 21.30 -7.46 -7.14
CA PHE A 106 20.24 -6.66 -6.53
C PHE A 106 18.93 -7.45 -6.55
N HIS A 107 18.21 -7.44 -5.44
CA HIS A 107 16.90 -8.05 -5.31
C HIS A 107 15.94 -7.05 -4.66
N MET A 108 14.74 -6.92 -5.21
CA MET A 108 13.67 -6.21 -4.54
C MET A 108 12.78 -7.22 -3.81
N LEU A 109 12.57 -7.00 -2.52
CA LEU A 109 11.69 -7.81 -1.69
C LEU A 109 10.37 -7.08 -1.48
N LEU A 110 9.26 -7.80 -1.60
CA LEU A 110 7.92 -7.31 -1.29
C LEU A 110 7.48 -7.88 0.05
N THR A 111 7.21 -7.02 1.01
CA THR A 111 6.77 -7.38 2.35
C THR A 111 5.51 -6.62 2.74
N ASN A 112 4.81 -7.14 3.75
CA ASN A 112 3.55 -6.56 4.26
C ASN A 112 2.49 -6.31 3.17
N LEU A 113 2.48 -7.15 2.14
CA LEU A 113 1.57 -7.04 1.01
C LEU A 113 0.11 -7.16 1.48
N LYS A 114 -0.67 -6.13 1.20
CA LYS A 114 -2.11 -6.09 1.45
C LYS A 114 -2.83 -5.84 0.13
N ILE A 115 -3.56 -6.84 -0.34
CA ILE A 115 -4.38 -6.74 -1.55
C ILE A 115 -5.86 -6.77 -1.16
N VAL A 116 -6.63 -5.81 -1.67
CA VAL A 116 -8.08 -5.74 -1.49
C VAL A 116 -8.74 -5.76 -2.86
N VAL A 117 -9.46 -6.84 -3.16
CA VAL A 117 -10.14 -7.03 -4.45
C VAL A 117 -11.61 -6.63 -4.34
N ASN A 118 -12.07 -5.78 -5.25
CA ASN A 118 -13.44 -5.29 -5.35
C ASN A 118 -13.95 -5.50 -6.79
N GLY A 119 -14.33 -6.74 -7.11
CA GLY A 119 -14.81 -7.10 -8.45
C GLY A 119 -13.71 -6.98 -9.50
N GLN A 120 -13.79 -5.97 -10.36
CA GLN A 120 -12.81 -5.73 -11.43
C GLN A 120 -11.76 -4.67 -11.07
N SER A 121 -11.79 -4.10 -9.86
CA SER A 121 -10.74 -3.24 -9.32
C SER A 121 -10.10 -3.88 -8.11
N ALA A 122 -8.89 -3.45 -7.79
CA ALA A 122 -8.23 -3.81 -6.55
C ALA A 122 -7.30 -2.70 -6.09
N THR A 123 -6.90 -2.74 -4.83
CA THR A 123 -5.76 -1.97 -4.33
C THR A 123 -4.69 -2.92 -3.82
N ALA A 124 -3.42 -2.53 -3.95
CA ALA A 124 -2.30 -3.19 -3.32
C ALA A 124 -1.45 -2.18 -2.56
N ASP A 125 -1.19 -2.45 -1.28
CA ASP A 125 -0.21 -1.73 -0.47
C ASP A 125 0.96 -2.65 -0.21
N VAL A 126 2.19 -2.16 -0.40
CA VAL A 126 3.42 -2.94 -0.17
C VAL A 126 4.47 -2.13 0.56
N VAL A 127 5.31 -2.82 1.32
CA VAL A 127 6.64 -2.32 1.67
C VAL A 127 7.63 -2.99 0.72
N TRP A 128 8.40 -2.19 -0.02
CA TRP A 128 9.46 -2.68 -0.90
C TRP A 128 10.81 -2.46 -0.24
N THR A 129 11.73 -3.42 -0.36
CA THR A 129 13.08 -3.34 0.20
C THR A 129 14.12 -3.82 -0.80
N GLY A 130 15.04 -2.94 -1.16
CA GLY A 130 16.17 -3.26 -2.04
C GLY A 130 17.33 -3.87 -1.24
N VAL A 131 17.72 -5.08 -1.61
CA VAL A 131 18.86 -5.78 -1.03
C VAL A 131 19.96 -5.91 -2.07
N ARG A 132 21.19 -5.53 -1.72
CA ARG A 132 22.36 -5.61 -2.59
C ARG A 132 23.45 -6.48 -1.98
N SER A 133 24.02 -7.34 -2.82
CA SER A 133 25.22 -8.13 -2.53
C SER A 133 26.27 -7.86 -3.60
N GLU A 134 27.35 -7.18 -3.26
CA GLU A 134 28.40 -6.81 -4.23
C GLU A 134 29.09 -8.02 -4.85
N THR A 135 29.27 -9.08 -4.06
CA THR A 135 29.81 -10.37 -4.49
C THR A 135 29.08 -11.51 -3.78
N VAL A 136 29.27 -12.75 -4.24
CA VAL A 136 28.71 -13.95 -3.59
C VAL A 136 29.25 -14.20 -2.17
N LYS A 137 30.33 -13.52 -1.76
CA LYS A 137 30.90 -13.61 -0.40
C LYS A 137 30.56 -12.40 0.47
N ALA A 138 29.99 -11.35 -0.11
CA ALA A 138 29.67 -10.12 0.62
C ALA A 138 28.43 -10.31 1.48
N THR A 139 28.42 -9.68 2.65
CA THR A 139 27.21 -9.58 3.48
C THR A 139 26.14 -8.78 2.72
N PRO A 140 24.93 -9.32 2.49
CA PRO A 140 23.83 -8.56 1.88
C PRO A 140 23.52 -7.30 2.69
N GLN A 141 23.31 -6.18 2.00
CA GLN A 141 22.97 -4.90 2.60
C GLN A 141 21.58 -4.45 2.16
N PHE A 142 20.79 -3.91 3.08
CA PHE A 142 19.59 -3.14 2.74
C PHE A 142 20.05 -1.76 2.26
N VAL A 143 19.70 -1.42 1.02
CA VAL A 143 20.20 -0.19 0.37
C VAL A 143 19.11 0.84 0.13
N GLU A 144 17.86 0.39 0.03
CA GLU A 144 16.69 1.25 -0.12
C GLU A 144 15.44 0.57 0.44
N GLN A 145 14.49 1.38 0.89
CA GLN A 145 13.18 0.90 1.33
C GLN A 145 12.14 1.99 1.12
N GLY A 146 10.91 1.56 0.91
CA GLY A 146 9.78 2.46 0.95
C GLY A 146 8.47 1.70 0.88
N ARG A 147 7.44 2.46 0.53
CA ARG A 147 6.07 1.97 0.40
C ARG A 147 5.56 2.22 -0.99
N GLU A 148 4.57 1.43 -1.37
CA GLU A 148 3.75 1.75 -2.53
C GLU A 148 2.27 1.58 -2.24
N HIS A 149 1.48 2.34 -2.99
CA HIS A 149 0.05 2.19 -3.10
C HIS A 149 -0.35 2.11 -4.58
N ASP A 150 -0.99 1.01 -4.94
CA ASP A 150 -1.41 0.73 -6.30
C ASP A 150 -2.93 0.64 -6.41
N GLU A 151 -3.48 1.34 -7.41
CA GLU A 151 -4.81 1.12 -7.93
C GLU A 151 -4.72 0.21 -9.16
N LEU A 152 -5.46 -0.90 -9.11
CA LEU A 152 -5.42 -1.97 -10.10
C LEU A 152 -6.77 -2.12 -10.78
N LEU A 153 -6.74 -2.52 -12.05
CA LEU A 153 -7.94 -2.74 -12.84
C LEU A 153 -7.78 -3.97 -13.73
N LYS A 154 -8.80 -4.83 -13.70
CA LYS A 154 -8.87 -6.01 -14.55
C LYS A 154 -9.45 -5.65 -15.91
N ARG A 155 -8.80 -6.12 -16.98
CA ARG A 155 -9.22 -6.00 -18.38
C ARG A 155 -8.97 -7.31 -19.09
N ASN A 156 -10.02 -7.88 -19.69
CA ASN A 156 -9.94 -9.12 -20.48
C ASN A 156 -9.24 -10.27 -19.72
N GLY A 157 -9.53 -10.42 -18.42
CA GLY A 157 -8.94 -11.49 -17.61
C GLY A 157 -7.56 -11.18 -17.01
N ARG A 158 -6.91 -10.07 -17.36
CA ARG A 158 -5.58 -9.67 -16.85
C ARG A 158 -5.66 -8.41 -15.98
N TRP A 159 -4.88 -8.39 -14.91
CA TRP A 159 -4.72 -7.21 -14.05
C TRP A 159 -3.68 -6.25 -14.63
N TYR A 160 -3.93 -4.96 -14.40
CA TYR A 160 -3.06 -3.87 -14.81
C TYR A 160 -3.02 -2.80 -13.73
N PHE A 161 -1.88 -2.12 -13.63
CA PHE A 161 -1.78 -0.86 -12.90
C PHE A 161 -2.56 0.23 -13.62
N LYS A 162 -3.53 0.81 -12.91
CA LYS A 162 -4.18 2.06 -13.29
C LYS A 162 -3.39 3.25 -12.76
N ARG A 163 -2.97 3.19 -11.51
CA ARG A 163 -2.13 4.21 -10.86
C ARG A 163 -1.23 3.52 -9.86
N ARG A 164 0.04 3.90 -9.82
CA ARG A 164 0.99 3.50 -8.79
C ARG A 164 1.62 4.71 -8.16
N VAL A 165 1.77 4.68 -6.85
CA VAL A 165 2.39 5.74 -6.07
C VAL A 165 3.47 5.10 -5.21
N ILE A 166 4.72 5.35 -5.57
CA ILE A 166 5.91 4.80 -4.92
C ILE A 166 6.60 5.92 -4.15
N THR A 167 6.82 5.70 -2.86
CA THR A 167 7.46 6.66 -1.96
C THR A 167 8.60 5.99 -1.21
N SER A 168 9.78 6.59 -1.27
CA SER A 168 10.96 6.12 -0.54
C SER A 168 10.87 6.55 0.92
N ASP A 169 11.10 5.62 1.84
CA ASP A 169 11.26 5.91 3.27
C ASP A 169 12.77 5.96 3.65
N GLY A 170 13.65 5.38 2.82
CA GLY A 170 15.10 5.47 2.95
C GLY A 170 15.84 5.03 1.69
N GLY A 171 17.07 5.53 1.49
CA GLY A 171 17.89 5.20 0.32
C GLY A 171 17.47 5.88 -0.99
N LEU A 172 16.83 7.06 -0.91
CA LEU A 172 16.32 7.80 -2.07
C LEU A 172 17.42 8.03 -3.14
N PRO A 173 17.22 7.58 -4.40
CA PRO A 173 18.16 7.87 -5.47
C PRO A 173 18.28 9.38 -5.78
N PRO A 174 19.49 9.90 -6.08
CA PRO A 174 19.71 11.34 -6.29
C PRO A 174 18.80 11.98 -7.35
N MET A 175 18.41 11.22 -8.39
CA MET A 175 17.52 11.71 -9.45
C MET A 175 16.14 12.15 -8.94
N PHE A 176 15.71 11.65 -7.79
CA PHE A 176 14.41 11.94 -7.19
C PHE A 176 14.46 13.00 -6.09
N GLU A 177 15.65 13.49 -5.68
CA GLU A 177 15.79 14.47 -4.60
C GLU A 177 14.97 15.74 -4.85
N LYS A 178 14.93 16.21 -6.10
CA LYS A 178 14.22 17.44 -6.49
C LYS A 178 12.70 17.27 -6.60
N THR A 179 12.23 16.04 -6.81
CA THR A 179 10.81 15.75 -6.98
C THR A 179 10.18 15.17 -5.73
N TYR A 180 10.99 14.73 -4.76
CA TYR A 180 10.53 14.00 -3.58
C TYR A 180 9.43 14.75 -2.81
N ILE A 181 8.34 14.03 -2.53
CA ILE A 181 7.22 14.49 -1.73
C ILE A 181 7.06 13.52 -0.57
N LYS A 182 7.08 14.05 0.66
CA LYS A 182 6.77 13.28 1.86
C LYS A 182 5.28 12.98 1.91
N ARG A 183 4.90 11.71 2.09
CA ARG A 183 3.52 11.20 2.11
C ARG A 183 3.28 10.31 3.32
#